data_AF-W9T2M9-F1
#
_entry.id   AF-W9T2M9-F1
#
_cell.length_a   1.000
_cell.length_b   1.000
_cell.length_c   1.000
_cell.angle_alpha   90.00
_cell.angle_beta   90.00
_cell.angle_gamma   90.00
#
_symmetry.space_group_name_H-M   'P 1'
#
loop_
_entity.id
_entity.type
_entity.pdbx_description
1 polymer ?
#
loop_
_entity_poly.entity_id
_entity_poly.type
_entity_poly.pdbx_seq_one_letter_code
_entity_poly.pdbx_strand_id
1 'polypeptide(L)'
;MDSNVGTQESSNLLDQNEISAYLSTFGDKQVCIREALLLPSVDKVYALLDVNLRSMWEATRGLRKGLPTSKTALKHLSKEAEKCSIRAQEKFIRALPFPRQSAELTKAQIEMGFSVPTITSWLGILELGCSNPAVLNYWKDKLYALSDLSGQVIRSLPNVRDRLKAYDSSEVVAQLGCPVSRQSFSDQLAMLADDELAHSKPLAQLMAADALAALLRLAAWLTAESQVASWEVEVQEGTQNVICAAWAIPNWCPITQSWSNPMQTALEKLAALAGSTKKRPGPVTHLGKLWAAHDGMEAESRIRLLRNWVQHKGGRPSFQMLHDLVTVCFDFHIKERNDLPADVIPAYWEGACMLRFAETMSVIIRDLQRAGWPRELVTSVMDVYATEYRTARDLMGKPIEN
;
A
#
# COMPACT_ATOMS: atom_id res chain seq x y z
N MET A 1 -30.15 18.35 -37.74
CA MET A 1 -29.71 19.12 -36.56
C MET A 1 -29.47 18.10 -35.49
N ASP A 2 -28.31 17.43 -35.57
CA ASP A 2 -27.97 16.34 -34.67
C ASP A 2 -27.05 16.89 -33.58
N SER A 3 -27.63 17.05 -32.40
CA SER A 3 -26.91 17.38 -31.18
C SER A 3 -26.13 16.15 -30.72
N ASN A 4 -24.85 16.13 -31.06
CA ASN A 4 -23.83 15.32 -30.39
C ASN A 4 -23.76 15.74 -28.91
N VAL A 5 -24.56 15.10 -28.06
CA VAL A 5 -24.30 15.04 -26.62
C VAL A 5 -23.19 14.01 -26.43
N GLY A 6 -21.97 14.41 -26.71
CA GLY A 6 -20.80 13.71 -26.21
C GLY A 6 -20.79 13.90 -24.70
N THR A 7 -21.01 12.82 -23.96
CA THR A 7 -20.65 12.71 -22.55
C THR A 7 -19.19 13.11 -22.40
N GLN A 8 -18.95 14.34 -21.93
CA GLN A 8 -17.65 14.71 -21.37
C GLN A 8 -17.44 13.79 -20.17
N GLU A 9 -16.62 12.75 -20.34
CA GLU A 9 -16.01 12.06 -19.20
C GLU A 9 -15.27 13.14 -18.40
N SER A 10 -15.82 13.47 -17.23
CA SER A 10 -15.22 14.44 -16.33
C SER A 10 -13.85 13.91 -15.92
N SER A 11 -12.78 14.54 -16.39
CA SER A 11 -11.41 14.21 -16.03
C SER A 11 -11.24 14.13 -14.51
N ASN A 12 -10.66 13.02 -14.03
CA ASN A 12 -10.24 12.86 -12.62
C ASN A 12 -9.15 13.85 -12.20
N LEU A 13 -8.56 14.58 -13.17
CA LEU A 13 -7.58 15.63 -12.91
C LEU A 13 -8.20 17.02 -13.05
N LEU A 14 -7.75 17.94 -12.20
CA LEU A 14 -7.98 19.37 -12.38
C LEU A 14 -7.22 19.92 -13.60
N ASP A 15 -7.87 20.83 -14.32
CA ASP A 15 -7.22 21.63 -15.35
C ASP A 15 -6.37 22.78 -14.73
N GLN A 16 -5.64 23.52 -15.57
CA GLN A 16 -4.74 24.58 -15.10
C GLN A 16 -5.46 25.78 -14.45
N ASN A 17 -6.69 26.07 -14.87
CA ASN A 17 -7.51 27.14 -14.28
C ASN A 17 -8.01 26.70 -12.90
N GLU A 18 -8.45 25.46 -12.80
CA GLU A 18 -8.91 24.85 -11.55
C GLU A 18 -7.79 24.70 -10.53
N ILE A 19 -6.57 24.31 -10.95
CA ILE A 19 -5.38 24.30 -10.08
C ILE A 19 -5.11 25.71 -9.54
N SER A 20 -5.24 26.74 -10.38
CA SER A 20 -4.99 28.13 -9.95
C SER A 20 -6.04 28.60 -8.95
N ALA A 21 -7.32 28.27 -9.19
CA ALA A 21 -8.41 28.57 -8.25
C ALA A 21 -8.23 27.80 -6.93
N TYR A 22 -7.87 26.52 -7.00
CA TYR A 22 -7.57 25.71 -5.82
C TYR A 22 -6.48 26.36 -4.97
N LEU A 23 -5.34 26.74 -5.55
CA LEU A 23 -4.24 27.37 -4.81
C LEU A 23 -4.62 28.69 -4.17
N SER A 24 -5.49 29.48 -4.80
CA SER A 24 -5.98 30.73 -4.23
C SER A 24 -6.82 30.56 -2.95
N THR A 25 -7.30 29.33 -2.69
CA THR A 25 -8.09 29.00 -1.48
C THR A 25 -7.22 28.89 -0.22
N PHE A 26 -5.92 28.67 -0.37
CA PHE A 26 -4.96 28.47 0.72
C PHE A 26 -4.39 29.83 1.17
N GLY A 27 -5.18 30.62 1.91
CA GLY A 27 -4.69 31.82 2.61
C GLY A 27 -3.88 31.50 3.89
N ASP A 28 -3.62 32.51 4.73
CA ASP A 28 -2.77 32.43 5.94
C ASP A 28 -3.31 31.60 7.12
N LYS A 29 -4.46 30.93 6.98
CA LYS A 29 -5.16 30.27 8.10
C LYS A 29 -5.21 28.76 7.90
N GLN A 30 -4.27 28.00 8.48
CA GLN A 30 -4.40 26.53 8.48
C GLN A 30 -3.94 25.86 9.76
N VAL A 31 -4.86 25.14 10.41
CA VAL A 31 -4.51 24.09 11.36
C VAL A 31 -4.44 22.77 10.61
N CYS A 32 -3.21 22.34 10.32
CA CYS A 32 -2.91 21.09 9.64
C CYS A 32 -2.92 19.92 10.65
N ILE A 33 -3.85 18.97 10.48
CA ILE A 33 -3.91 17.74 11.27
C ILE A 33 -3.06 16.70 10.54
N ARG A 34 -1.80 16.57 10.95
CA ARG A 34 -0.84 15.68 10.28
C ARG A 34 -1.10 14.19 10.55
N GLU A 35 -1.79 13.87 11.63
CA GLU A 35 -2.09 12.49 12.03
C GLU A 35 -3.56 12.19 11.75
N ALA A 36 -3.80 11.43 10.68
CA ALA A 36 -5.10 10.78 10.49
C ALA A 36 -5.13 9.52 11.34
N LEU A 37 -6.30 9.21 11.89
CA LEU A 37 -6.50 7.96 12.60
C LEU A 37 -6.62 6.81 11.59
N LEU A 38 -6.19 5.63 12.00
CA LEU A 38 -6.31 4.35 11.28
C LEU A 38 -5.47 4.20 10.01
N LEU A 39 -5.19 5.25 9.23
CA LEU A 39 -4.29 5.18 8.08
C LEU A 39 -2.99 5.94 8.35
N PRO A 40 -1.82 5.29 8.23
CA PRO A 40 -0.55 6.01 8.29
C PRO A 40 -0.39 6.91 7.07
N SER A 41 0.47 7.92 7.18
CA SER A 41 0.81 8.75 6.03
C SER A 41 1.45 7.90 4.91
N VAL A 42 1.22 8.32 3.67
CA VAL A 42 1.78 7.66 2.48
C VAL A 42 3.31 7.50 2.59
N ASP A 43 4.00 8.53 3.10
CA ASP A 43 5.46 8.48 3.34
C ASP A 43 5.87 7.36 4.30
N LYS A 44 5.09 7.12 5.37
CA LYS A 44 5.35 6.02 6.31
C LYS A 44 5.16 4.67 5.63
N VAL A 45 4.18 4.54 4.72
CA VAL A 45 4.00 3.32 3.93
C VAL A 45 5.13 3.11 2.94
N TYR A 46 5.60 4.16 2.26
CA TYR A 46 6.78 4.03 1.39
C TYR A 46 8.04 3.65 2.16
N ALA A 47 8.24 4.19 3.37
CA ALA A 47 9.32 3.75 4.25
C ALA A 47 9.16 2.27 4.65
N LEU A 48 7.95 1.83 4.98
CA LEU A 48 7.64 0.43 5.29
C LEU A 48 7.91 -0.50 4.09
N LEU A 49 7.60 -0.06 2.88
CA LEU A 49 7.86 -0.80 1.65
C LEU A 49 9.32 -0.66 1.16
N ASP A 50 10.19 0.05 1.88
CA ASP A 50 11.56 0.34 1.46
C ASP A 50 11.61 0.86 0.01
N VAL A 51 10.69 1.79 -0.27
CA VAL A 51 10.54 2.45 -1.56
C VAL A 51 11.26 3.78 -1.51
N ASN A 52 12.28 3.92 -2.34
CA ASN A 52 12.98 5.18 -2.49
C ASN A 52 12.13 6.16 -3.32
N LEU A 53 11.55 7.17 -2.65
CA LEU A 53 10.82 8.26 -3.28
C LEU A 53 11.59 8.91 -4.44
N ARG A 54 12.92 9.01 -4.34
CA ARG A 54 13.77 9.51 -5.44
C ARG A 54 13.66 8.60 -6.67
N SER A 55 13.78 7.29 -6.48
CA SER A 55 13.71 6.32 -7.58
C SER A 55 12.33 6.31 -8.24
N MET A 56 11.25 6.37 -7.44
CA MET A 56 9.89 6.51 -7.99
C MET A 56 9.72 7.80 -8.78
N TRP A 57 10.24 8.91 -8.26
CA TRP A 57 10.16 10.21 -8.94
C TRP A 57 10.89 10.20 -10.30
N GLU A 58 12.08 9.59 -10.34
CA GLU A 58 12.85 9.44 -11.57
C GLU A 58 12.13 8.54 -12.60
N ALA A 59 11.55 7.42 -12.15
CA ALA A 59 10.73 6.56 -13.00
C ALA A 59 9.50 7.32 -13.56
N THR A 60 8.80 8.07 -12.70
CA THR A 60 7.65 8.89 -13.09
C THR A 60 8.06 9.99 -14.09
N ARG A 61 9.23 10.60 -13.94
CA ARG A 61 9.76 11.57 -14.91
C ARG A 61 10.08 10.93 -16.27
N GLY A 62 10.49 9.65 -16.28
CA GLY A 62 10.64 8.87 -17.51
C GLY A 62 9.34 8.81 -18.31
N LEU A 63 8.20 8.69 -17.62
CA LEU A 63 6.85 8.70 -18.20
C LEU A 63 6.36 10.14 -18.51
N ARG A 64 6.68 11.11 -17.65
CA ARG A 64 6.29 12.52 -17.76
C ARG A 64 7.52 13.43 -17.84
N LYS A 65 8.01 13.65 -19.06
CA LYS A 65 9.22 14.43 -19.36
C LYS A 65 9.20 15.89 -18.85
N GLY A 66 8.04 16.42 -18.42
CA GLY A 66 7.89 17.77 -17.86
C GLY A 66 8.12 17.89 -16.35
N LEU A 67 8.28 16.77 -15.62
CA LEU A 67 8.53 16.82 -14.18
C LEU A 67 9.96 17.31 -13.86
N PRO A 68 10.15 18.13 -12.81
CA PRO A 68 11.48 18.57 -12.41
C PRO A 68 12.36 17.39 -11.98
N THR A 69 13.68 17.56 -11.97
CA THR A 69 14.57 16.49 -11.48
C THR A 69 14.32 16.18 -10.02
N SER A 70 14.58 14.96 -9.54
CA SER A 70 14.44 14.66 -8.10
C SER A 70 15.29 15.60 -7.24
N LYS A 71 16.48 15.99 -7.70
CA LYS A 71 17.31 17.01 -7.03
C LYS A 71 16.62 18.38 -6.97
N THR A 72 15.96 18.79 -8.05
CA THR A 72 15.18 20.03 -8.10
C THR A 72 13.95 19.94 -7.20
N ALA A 73 13.19 18.84 -7.26
CA ALA A 73 12.04 18.59 -6.40
C ALA A 73 12.44 18.60 -4.91
N LEU A 74 13.50 17.87 -4.54
CA LEU A 74 14.04 17.87 -3.18
C LEU A 74 14.50 19.27 -2.77
N LYS A 75 15.21 20.00 -3.63
CA LYS A 75 15.61 21.39 -3.35
C LYS A 75 14.41 22.31 -3.10
N HIS A 76 13.26 22.08 -3.73
CA HIS A 76 12.04 22.84 -3.48
C HIS A 76 11.32 22.38 -2.21
N LEU A 77 11.23 21.07 -1.97
CA LEU A 77 10.60 20.49 -0.78
C LEU A 77 11.40 20.70 0.52
N SER A 78 12.73 20.79 0.43
CA SER A 78 13.64 20.98 1.56
C SER A 78 13.95 22.46 1.87
N LYS A 79 13.45 23.40 1.06
CA LYS A 79 13.54 24.82 1.39
C LYS A 79 12.41 25.17 2.36
N GLU A 80 12.73 25.88 3.44
CA GLU A 80 11.71 26.48 4.32
C GLU A 80 10.68 27.22 3.47
N ALA A 81 9.40 27.06 3.80
CA ALA A 81 8.28 27.59 3.00
C ALA A 81 8.42 29.09 2.72
N GLU A 82 9.01 29.85 3.65
CA GLU A 82 9.30 31.28 3.55
C GLU A 82 10.37 31.65 2.49
N LYS A 83 11.22 30.70 2.10
CA LYS A 83 12.35 30.90 1.16
C LYS A 83 12.05 30.50 -0.28
N CYS A 84 10.82 30.04 -0.57
CA CYS A 84 10.40 29.69 -1.92
C CYS A 84 9.32 30.68 -2.38
N SER A 85 9.52 31.35 -3.50
CA SER A 85 8.50 32.28 -4.01
C SER A 85 7.22 31.52 -4.35
N ILE A 86 6.06 32.14 -4.09
CA ILE A 86 4.74 31.59 -4.40
C ILE A 86 4.68 31.14 -5.87
N ARG A 87 5.19 31.95 -6.81
CA ARG A 87 5.27 31.58 -8.24
C ARG A 87 6.09 30.30 -8.52
N ALA A 88 7.14 30.04 -7.75
CA ALA A 88 7.94 28.83 -7.91
C ALA A 88 7.22 27.59 -7.33
N GLN A 89 6.47 27.77 -6.23
CA GLN A 89 5.60 26.72 -5.68
C GLN A 89 4.43 26.43 -6.64
N GLU A 90 3.75 27.45 -7.16
CA GLU A 90 2.68 27.34 -8.16
C GLU A 90 3.17 26.61 -9.42
N LYS A 91 4.35 26.95 -9.95
CA LYS A 91 4.91 26.29 -11.12
C LYS A 91 5.21 24.80 -10.87
N PHE A 92 5.65 24.46 -9.66
CA PHE A 92 5.90 23.06 -9.27
C PHE A 92 4.59 22.29 -9.13
N ILE A 93 3.60 22.88 -8.47
CA ILE A 93 2.27 22.30 -8.24
C ILE A 93 1.54 22.08 -9.58
N ARG A 94 1.58 23.04 -10.50
CA ARG A 94 0.95 22.95 -11.83
C ARG A 94 1.51 21.82 -12.71
N ALA A 95 2.71 21.31 -12.40
CA ALA A 95 3.33 20.21 -13.13
C ALA A 95 2.90 18.82 -12.62
N LEU A 96 2.24 18.76 -11.46
CA LEU A 96 1.78 17.52 -10.85
C LEU A 96 0.37 17.16 -11.32
N PRO A 97 0.03 15.86 -11.49
CA PRO A 97 -1.37 15.47 -11.58
C PRO A 97 -2.08 15.87 -10.30
N PHE A 98 -3.14 16.68 -10.41
CA PHE A 98 -3.97 17.11 -9.29
C PHE A 98 -5.30 16.37 -9.31
N PRO A 99 -5.49 15.35 -8.44
CA PRO A 99 -6.73 14.59 -8.38
C PRO A 99 -7.87 15.50 -7.90
N ARG A 100 -8.98 15.48 -8.65
CA ARG A 100 -10.11 16.40 -8.48
C ARG A 100 -10.78 16.20 -7.14
N GLN A 101 -11.10 14.97 -6.75
CA GLN A 101 -11.90 14.73 -5.53
C GLN A 101 -11.06 14.96 -4.27
N SER A 102 -9.76 14.67 -4.32
CA SER A 102 -8.79 15.03 -3.29
C SER A 102 -8.71 16.54 -3.10
N ALA A 103 -8.69 17.31 -4.18
CA ALA A 103 -8.69 18.77 -4.12
C ALA A 103 -10.00 19.32 -3.55
N GLU A 104 -11.15 18.78 -3.97
CA GLU A 104 -12.47 19.13 -3.43
C GLU A 104 -12.58 18.84 -1.94
N LEU A 105 -12.15 17.64 -1.49
CA LEU A 105 -12.13 17.28 -0.09
C LEU A 105 -11.21 18.21 0.71
N THR A 106 -10.02 18.53 0.18
CA THR A 106 -9.10 19.46 0.84
C THR A 106 -9.74 20.84 1.02
N LYS A 107 -10.44 21.35 0.00
CA LYS A 107 -11.17 22.62 0.07
C LYS A 107 -12.27 22.58 1.12
N ALA A 108 -13.09 21.53 1.13
CA ALA A 108 -14.16 21.36 2.11
C ALA A 108 -13.62 21.31 3.56
N GLN A 109 -12.54 20.57 3.80
CA GLN A 109 -11.89 20.54 5.11
C GLN A 109 -11.44 21.95 5.56
N ILE A 110 -10.81 22.72 4.66
CA ILE A 110 -10.31 24.07 4.94
C ILE A 110 -11.46 25.02 5.27
N GLU A 111 -12.57 24.93 4.55
CA GLU A 111 -13.80 25.69 4.84
C GLU A 111 -14.36 25.36 6.22
N MET A 112 -14.18 24.13 6.70
CA MET A 112 -14.53 23.70 8.06
C MET A 112 -13.46 24.04 9.12
N GLY A 113 -12.36 24.69 8.74
CA GLY A 113 -11.32 25.17 9.65
C GLY A 113 -10.23 24.15 10.00
N PHE A 114 -10.09 23.06 9.24
CA PHE A 114 -9.04 22.05 9.42
C PHE A 114 -8.52 21.49 8.08
N SER A 115 -7.50 20.66 8.11
CA SER A 115 -7.11 19.83 6.96
C SER A 115 -6.53 18.52 7.47
N VAL A 116 -6.82 17.41 6.80
CA VAL A 116 -6.28 16.07 7.10
C VAL A 116 -5.51 15.56 5.88
N PRO A 117 -4.27 16.01 5.65
CA PRO A 117 -3.53 15.72 4.41
C PRO A 117 -3.28 14.24 4.16
N THR A 118 -3.21 13.43 5.21
CA THR A 118 -3.05 11.98 5.07
C THR A 118 -4.23 11.37 4.31
N ILE A 119 -5.45 11.79 4.62
CA ILE A 119 -6.67 11.27 3.96
C ILE A 119 -6.74 11.76 2.51
N THR A 120 -6.47 13.04 2.27
CA THR A 120 -6.51 13.59 0.90
C THR A 120 -5.41 12.99 0.04
N SER A 121 -4.23 12.72 0.60
CA SER A 121 -3.16 12.01 -0.11
C SER A 121 -3.56 10.58 -0.51
N TRP A 122 -4.20 9.83 0.39
CA TRP A 122 -4.71 8.49 0.07
C TRP A 122 -5.79 8.53 -1.00
N LEU A 123 -6.74 9.46 -0.88
CA LEU A 123 -7.79 9.65 -1.89
C LEU A 123 -7.18 9.99 -3.25
N GLY A 124 -6.19 10.88 -3.28
CA GLY A 124 -5.48 11.24 -4.51
C GLY A 124 -4.73 10.06 -5.14
N ILE A 125 -4.12 9.17 -4.36
CA ILE A 125 -3.49 7.95 -4.89
C ILE A 125 -4.52 7.03 -5.52
N LEU A 126 -5.68 6.85 -4.86
CA LEU A 126 -6.74 5.97 -5.37
C LEU A 126 -7.40 6.52 -6.62
N GLU A 127 -7.65 7.83 -6.70
CA GLU A 127 -8.20 8.46 -7.91
C GLU A 127 -7.28 8.29 -9.14
N LEU A 128 -5.98 8.21 -8.92
CA LEU A 128 -4.98 8.04 -9.98
C LEU A 128 -4.66 6.58 -10.28
N GLY A 129 -4.82 5.70 -9.29
CA GLY A 129 -4.40 4.30 -9.36
C GLY A 129 -5.52 3.32 -9.64
N CYS A 130 -6.75 3.62 -9.21
CA CYS A 130 -7.89 2.74 -9.43
C CYS A 130 -8.53 2.99 -10.81
N SER A 131 -8.75 1.90 -11.52
CA SER A 131 -9.46 1.81 -12.79
C SER A 131 -10.94 1.47 -12.63
N ASN A 132 -11.31 0.77 -11.54
CA ASN A 132 -12.66 0.29 -11.29
C ASN A 132 -13.41 1.28 -10.36
N PRO A 133 -14.55 1.87 -10.82
CA PRO A 133 -15.32 2.82 -10.02
C PRO A 133 -15.82 2.26 -8.68
N ALA A 134 -16.09 0.95 -8.59
CA ALA A 134 -16.55 0.32 -7.36
C ALA A 134 -15.48 0.38 -6.25
N VAL A 135 -14.22 0.20 -6.61
CA VAL A 135 -13.07 0.28 -5.69
C VAL A 135 -12.90 1.71 -5.19
N LEU A 136 -12.90 2.68 -6.11
CA LEU A 136 -12.77 4.08 -5.76
C LEU A 136 -13.92 4.55 -4.87
N ASN A 137 -15.18 4.21 -5.20
CA ASN A 137 -16.35 4.59 -4.41
C ASN A 137 -16.30 3.98 -3.00
N TYR A 138 -15.97 2.69 -2.89
CA TYR A 138 -15.85 2.03 -1.59
C TYR A 138 -14.85 2.75 -0.68
N TRP A 139 -13.63 2.97 -1.17
CA TRP A 139 -12.58 3.61 -0.37
C TRP A 139 -12.82 5.09 -0.15
N LYS A 140 -13.42 5.80 -1.11
CA LYS A 140 -13.83 7.19 -0.96
C LYS A 140 -14.74 7.35 0.25
N ASP A 141 -15.80 6.54 0.34
CA ASP A 141 -16.75 6.63 1.45
C ASP A 141 -16.05 6.43 2.81
N LYS A 142 -15.12 5.47 2.90
CA LYS A 142 -14.33 5.25 4.13
C LYS A 142 -13.38 6.39 4.44
N LEU A 143 -12.71 6.96 3.43
CA LEU A 143 -11.80 8.08 3.60
C LEU A 143 -12.54 9.35 4.06
N TYR A 144 -13.74 9.60 3.54
CA TYR A 144 -14.59 10.70 4.03
C TYR A 144 -14.99 10.48 5.50
N ALA A 145 -15.43 9.27 5.86
CA ALA A 145 -15.74 8.95 7.25
C ALA A 145 -14.52 9.09 8.20
N LEU A 146 -13.32 8.69 7.75
CA LEU A 146 -12.07 8.90 8.50
C LEU A 146 -11.67 10.37 8.62
N SER A 147 -11.92 11.17 7.57
CA SER A 147 -11.74 12.63 7.59
C SER A 147 -12.61 13.25 8.67
N ASP A 148 -13.89 12.89 8.73
CA ASP A 148 -14.83 13.43 9.72
C ASP A 148 -14.48 12.98 11.14
N LEU A 149 -14.14 11.71 11.33
CA LEU A 149 -13.69 11.19 12.62
C LEU A 149 -12.46 11.95 13.14
N SER A 150 -11.43 12.10 12.30
CA SER A 150 -10.16 12.74 12.69
C SER A 150 -10.29 14.25 12.84
N GLY A 151 -10.99 14.90 11.90
CA GLY A 151 -11.02 16.35 11.75
C GLY A 151 -12.10 17.04 12.57
N GLN A 152 -13.28 16.43 12.68
CA GLN A 152 -14.44 17.01 13.36
C GLN A 152 -14.63 16.39 14.74
N VAL A 153 -14.84 15.06 14.81
CA VAL A 153 -15.25 14.38 16.05
C VAL A 153 -14.16 14.46 17.10
N ILE A 154 -13.00 13.86 16.84
CA ILE A 154 -11.94 13.73 17.85
C ILE A 154 -11.30 15.06 18.21
N ARG A 155 -11.21 15.99 17.26
CA ARG A 155 -10.73 17.34 17.51
C ARG A 155 -11.64 18.12 18.47
N SER A 156 -12.96 17.94 18.36
CA SER A 156 -13.93 18.65 19.20
C SER A 156 -13.90 18.22 20.68
N LEU A 157 -13.32 17.04 20.96
CA LEU A 157 -13.30 16.45 22.30
C LEU A 157 -12.09 16.95 23.11
N PRO A 158 -12.28 17.40 24.36
CA PRO A 158 -11.24 18.09 25.12
C PRO A 158 -10.22 17.13 25.76
N ASN A 159 -10.62 15.92 26.17
CA ASN A 159 -9.77 14.99 26.90
C ASN A 159 -9.42 13.73 26.06
N VAL A 160 -8.34 13.07 26.45
CA VAL A 160 -7.81 11.89 25.73
C VAL A 160 -8.78 10.72 25.78
N ARG A 161 -9.44 10.47 26.92
CA ARG A 161 -10.36 9.34 27.08
C ARG A 161 -11.54 9.43 26.12
N ASP A 162 -12.19 10.58 26.03
CA ASP A 162 -13.34 10.78 25.15
C ASP A 162 -12.94 10.64 23.69
N ARG A 163 -11.74 11.12 23.31
CA ARG A 163 -11.18 10.90 21.97
C ARG A 163 -11.00 9.42 21.67
N LEU A 164 -10.43 8.66 22.61
CA LEU A 164 -10.22 7.22 22.44
C LEU A 164 -11.54 6.44 22.44
N LYS A 165 -12.53 6.85 23.23
CA LYS A 165 -13.89 6.28 23.17
C LYS A 165 -14.58 6.57 21.84
N ALA A 166 -14.45 7.78 21.31
CA ALA A 166 -14.97 8.13 20.00
C ALA A 166 -14.28 7.35 18.86
N TYR A 167 -12.97 7.09 19.01
CA TYR A 167 -12.25 6.20 18.10
C TYR A 167 -12.79 4.76 18.17
N ASP A 168 -12.94 4.22 19.38
CA ASP A 168 -13.36 2.82 19.57
C ASP A 168 -14.80 2.56 19.13
N SER A 169 -15.70 3.54 19.34
CA SER A 169 -17.11 3.45 18.94
C SER A 169 -17.36 3.81 17.46
N SER A 170 -16.34 4.22 16.72
CA SER A 170 -16.49 4.65 15.34
C SER A 170 -16.76 3.47 14.39
N GLU A 171 -17.81 3.58 13.58
CA GLU A 171 -18.17 2.57 12.59
C GLU A 171 -17.04 2.32 11.58
N VAL A 172 -16.36 3.37 11.10
CA VAL A 172 -15.27 3.20 10.12
C VAL A 172 -14.06 2.49 10.73
N VAL A 173 -13.80 2.69 12.03
CA VAL A 173 -12.77 1.95 12.76
C VAL A 173 -13.19 0.50 12.96
N ALA A 174 -14.46 0.23 13.28
CA ALA A 174 -14.97 -1.14 13.39
C ALA A 174 -14.90 -1.91 12.06
N GLN A 175 -15.13 -1.23 10.94
CA GLN A 175 -15.08 -1.83 9.60
C GLN A 175 -13.66 -2.08 9.11
N LEU A 176 -12.77 -1.10 9.25
CA LEU A 176 -11.43 -1.18 8.67
C LEU A 176 -10.37 -1.73 9.64
N GLY A 177 -10.57 -1.56 10.95
CA GLY A 177 -9.64 -1.96 11.99
C GLY A 177 -9.56 -3.48 12.21
N CYS A 178 -8.83 -3.85 13.25
CA CYS A 178 -8.62 -5.24 13.63
C CYS A 178 -9.83 -5.74 14.44
N PRO A 179 -10.52 -6.82 14.04
CA PRO A 179 -11.72 -7.29 14.72
C PRO A 179 -11.51 -7.59 16.22
N VAL A 180 -10.43 -8.29 16.57
CA VAL A 180 -10.18 -8.69 17.97
C VAL A 180 -9.65 -7.55 18.85
N SER A 181 -9.26 -6.41 18.26
CA SER A 181 -8.74 -5.29 19.05
C SER A 181 -9.84 -4.59 19.86
N ARG A 182 -11.10 -4.64 19.41
CA ARG A 182 -12.23 -3.86 19.97
C ARG A 182 -12.45 -4.11 21.45
N GLN A 183 -12.66 -5.38 21.83
CA GLN A 183 -12.93 -5.71 23.22
C GLN A 183 -11.73 -5.34 24.10
N SER A 184 -10.52 -5.69 23.67
CA SER A 184 -9.31 -5.34 24.40
C SER A 184 -9.10 -3.83 24.51
N PHE A 185 -9.53 -3.05 23.52
CA PHE A 185 -9.44 -1.58 23.54
C PHE A 185 -10.37 -1.02 24.60
N SER A 186 -11.65 -1.42 24.55
CA SER A 186 -12.66 -1.07 25.54
C SER A 186 -12.24 -1.46 26.98
N ASP A 187 -11.67 -2.65 27.16
CA ASP A 187 -11.17 -3.11 28.47
C ASP A 187 -10.04 -2.21 28.99
N GLN A 188 -9.06 -1.88 28.14
CA GLN A 188 -7.98 -0.97 28.49
C GLN A 188 -8.50 0.43 28.84
N LEU A 189 -9.50 0.93 28.10
CA LEU A 189 -10.16 2.21 28.40
C LEU A 189 -10.93 2.20 29.72
N ALA A 190 -11.43 1.05 30.17
CA ALA A 190 -12.10 0.95 31.47
C ALA A 190 -11.12 0.88 32.63
N MET A 191 -9.96 0.24 32.43
CA MET A 191 -8.97 -0.02 33.48
C MET A 191 -8.03 1.15 33.78
N LEU A 192 -7.58 1.87 32.74
CA LEU A 192 -6.52 2.88 32.87
C LEU A 192 -7.06 4.23 33.36
N ALA A 193 -6.25 4.96 34.12
CA ALA A 193 -6.49 6.36 34.47
C ALA A 193 -6.13 7.31 33.31
N ASP A 194 -6.63 8.56 33.32
CA ASP A 194 -6.48 9.50 32.20
C ASP A 194 -5.03 9.87 31.86
N ASP A 195 -4.17 9.94 32.88
CA ASP A 195 -2.74 10.20 32.76
C ASP A 195 -1.95 9.01 32.18
N GLU A 196 -2.45 7.79 32.39
CA GLU A 196 -1.87 6.55 31.86
C GLU A 196 -2.26 6.29 30.40
N LEU A 197 -3.45 6.74 29.98
CA LEU A 197 -3.97 6.51 28.63
C LEU A 197 -3.04 7.02 27.53
N ALA A 198 -2.46 8.21 27.71
CA ALA A 198 -1.61 8.84 26.69
C ALA A 198 -0.29 8.07 26.42
N HIS A 199 0.14 7.23 27.37
CA HIS A 199 1.42 6.52 27.31
C HIS A 199 1.24 4.98 27.30
N SER A 200 -0.01 4.51 27.18
CA SER A 200 -0.34 3.10 27.23
C SER A 200 0.20 2.37 25.99
N LYS A 201 1.25 1.57 26.21
CA LYS A 201 1.80 0.67 25.18
C LYS A 201 0.76 -0.33 24.66
N PRO A 202 -0.09 -0.97 25.49
CA PRO A 202 -1.17 -1.83 25.00
C PRO A 202 -2.14 -1.10 24.05
N LEU A 203 -2.60 0.11 24.39
CA LEU A 203 -3.47 0.89 23.51
C LEU A 203 -2.77 1.24 22.19
N ALA A 204 -1.51 1.65 22.25
CA ALA A 204 -0.71 1.93 21.04
C ALA A 204 -0.55 0.67 20.15
N GLN A 205 -0.39 -0.52 20.74
CA GLN A 205 -0.36 -1.78 20.01
C GLN A 205 -1.70 -2.08 19.32
N LEU A 206 -2.83 -1.86 20.01
CA LEU A 206 -4.15 -2.08 19.42
C LEU A 206 -4.42 -1.12 18.26
N MET A 207 -4.12 0.18 18.41
CA MET A 207 -4.25 1.16 17.32
C MET A 207 -3.34 0.81 16.13
N ALA A 208 -2.12 0.32 16.41
CA ALA A 208 -1.23 -0.14 15.35
C ALA A 208 -1.75 -1.40 14.65
N ALA A 209 -2.43 -2.29 15.39
CA ALA A 209 -3.09 -3.47 14.81
C ALA A 209 -4.22 -3.04 13.86
N ASP A 210 -5.01 -2.05 14.27
CA ASP A 210 -6.07 -1.49 13.43
C ASP A 210 -5.51 -0.86 12.15
N ALA A 211 -4.42 -0.10 12.28
CA ALA A 211 -3.79 0.52 11.12
C ALA A 211 -3.20 -0.50 10.14
N LEU A 212 -2.58 -1.57 10.67
CA LEU A 212 -2.07 -2.65 9.84
C LEU A 212 -3.23 -3.41 9.15
N ALA A 213 -4.34 -3.65 9.87
CA ALA A 213 -5.53 -4.26 9.28
C ALA A 213 -6.11 -3.40 8.15
N ALA A 214 -6.24 -2.08 8.34
CA ALA A 214 -6.72 -1.16 7.31
C ALA A 214 -5.81 -1.16 6.06
N LEU A 215 -4.49 -1.20 6.23
CA LEU A 215 -3.54 -1.33 5.12
C LEU A 215 -3.66 -2.68 4.39
N LEU A 216 -3.86 -3.78 5.11
CA LEU A 216 -4.05 -5.09 4.51
C LEU A 216 -5.38 -5.19 3.74
N ARG A 217 -6.45 -4.57 4.25
CA ARG A 217 -7.71 -4.41 3.52
C ARG A 217 -7.49 -3.63 2.24
N LEU A 218 -6.78 -2.51 2.30
CA LEU A 218 -6.45 -1.72 1.12
C LEU A 218 -5.65 -2.51 0.09
N ALA A 219 -4.62 -3.25 0.53
CA ALA A 219 -3.85 -4.13 -0.32
C ALA A 219 -4.72 -5.23 -0.97
N ALA A 220 -5.67 -5.80 -0.23
CA ALA A 220 -6.60 -6.80 -0.74
C ALA A 220 -7.48 -6.23 -1.88
N TRP A 221 -8.04 -5.04 -1.70
CA TRP A 221 -8.83 -4.35 -2.73
C TRP A 221 -8.03 -4.07 -4.00
N LEU A 222 -6.83 -3.50 -3.87
CA LEU A 222 -5.98 -3.19 -5.03
C LEU A 222 -5.50 -4.46 -5.74
N THR A 223 -5.24 -5.55 -4.99
CA THR A 223 -4.88 -6.84 -5.59
C THR A 223 -6.07 -7.48 -6.30
N ALA A 224 -7.26 -7.40 -5.72
CA ALA A 224 -8.49 -7.89 -6.35
C ALA A 224 -8.79 -7.12 -7.63
N GLU A 225 -8.60 -5.79 -7.62
CA GLU A 225 -8.76 -4.95 -8.80
C GLU A 225 -7.79 -5.35 -9.91
N SER A 226 -6.50 -5.55 -9.60
CA SER A 226 -5.50 -6.03 -10.57
C SER A 226 -5.92 -7.36 -11.19
N GLN A 227 -6.40 -8.31 -10.38
CA GLN A 227 -6.88 -9.59 -10.89
C GLN A 227 -8.11 -9.43 -11.80
N VAL A 228 -9.07 -8.57 -11.43
CA VAL A 228 -10.26 -8.30 -12.24
C VAL A 228 -9.90 -7.59 -13.55
N ALA A 229 -8.89 -6.71 -13.54
CA ALA A 229 -8.40 -6.06 -14.75
C ALA A 229 -7.77 -7.05 -15.74
N SER A 230 -7.22 -8.16 -15.22
CA SER A 230 -6.61 -9.25 -16.01
C SER A 230 -7.53 -10.48 -16.15
N TRP A 231 -8.86 -10.28 -16.10
CA TRP A 231 -9.83 -11.37 -15.95
C TRP A 231 -9.71 -12.48 -17.00
N GLU A 232 -9.53 -12.14 -18.28
CA GLU A 232 -9.41 -13.16 -19.33
C GLU A 232 -8.20 -14.07 -19.12
N VAL A 233 -7.06 -13.52 -18.67
CA VAL A 233 -5.84 -14.28 -18.38
C VAL A 233 -6.08 -15.23 -17.21
N GLU A 234 -6.69 -14.73 -16.15
CA GLU A 234 -6.98 -15.52 -14.95
C GLU A 234 -7.91 -16.70 -15.22
N VAL A 235 -8.90 -16.53 -16.12
CA VAL A 235 -9.78 -17.62 -16.54
C VAL A 235 -9.04 -18.63 -17.42
N GLN A 236 -8.16 -18.18 -18.32
CA GLN A 236 -7.35 -19.06 -19.16
C GLN A 236 -6.37 -19.90 -18.33
N GLU A 237 -5.79 -19.32 -17.29
CA GLU A 237 -4.85 -20.00 -16.39
C GLU A 237 -5.53 -20.82 -15.28
N GLY A 238 -6.86 -20.71 -15.13
CA GLY A 238 -7.61 -21.42 -14.09
C GLY A 238 -7.36 -20.87 -12.67
N THR A 239 -6.91 -19.62 -12.56
CA THR A 239 -6.57 -18.94 -11.30
C THR A 239 -7.67 -17.99 -10.81
N GLN A 240 -8.77 -17.88 -11.55
CA GLN A 240 -9.86 -16.95 -11.30
C GLN A 240 -10.56 -17.10 -9.94
N ASN A 241 -10.49 -18.30 -9.33
CA ASN A 241 -11.06 -18.62 -8.02
C ASN A 241 -9.99 -18.65 -6.90
N VAL A 242 -8.78 -18.17 -7.17
CA VAL A 242 -7.68 -18.09 -6.20
C VAL A 242 -7.62 -16.68 -5.62
N ILE A 243 -7.44 -16.57 -4.30
CA ILE A 243 -7.12 -15.29 -3.66
C ILE A 243 -5.67 -14.93 -3.99
N CYS A 244 -5.48 -13.98 -4.89
CA CYS A 244 -4.15 -13.50 -5.28
C CYS A 244 -3.36 -13.00 -4.06
N ALA A 245 -2.06 -13.25 -4.07
CA ALA A 245 -1.12 -12.87 -3.01
C ALA A 245 -1.45 -13.34 -1.57
N ALA A 246 -2.45 -14.21 -1.35
CA ALA A 246 -2.72 -14.77 -0.02
C ALA A 246 -1.51 -15.53 0.57
N TRP A 247 -0.69 -16.12 -0.30
CA TRP A 247 0.57 -16.77 0.07
C TRP A 247 1.62 -15.83 0.66
N ALA A 248 1.49 -14.51 0.42
CA ALA A 248 2.37 -13.50 0.97
C ALA A 248 1.91 -13.05 2.37
N ILE A 249 0.73 -13.47 2.82
CA ILE A 249 0.19 -13.15 4.14
C ILE A 249 0.70 -14.20 5.15
N PRO A 250 1.41 -13.77 6.22
CA PRO A 250 1.89 -14.67 7.26
C PRO A 250 0.72 -15.41 7.93
N ASN A 251 0.86 -16.72 8.07
CA ASN A 251 -0.09 -17.57 8.78
C ASN A 251 0.61 -18.36 9.89
N TRP A 252 -0.11 -18.60 10.98
CA TRP A 252 0.42 -19.40 12.09
C TRP A 252 0.19 -20.87 11.81
N CYS A 253 1.26 -21.69 11.90
CA CYS A 253 1.15 -23.14 11.82
C CYS A 253 1.16 -23.74 13.23
N PRO A 254 0.04 -24.35 13.70
CA PRO A 254 0.00 -24.99 15.01
C PRO A 254 0.92 -26.21 15.14
N ILE A 255 1.24 -26.88 14.03
CA ILE A 255 2.09 -28.08 14.04
C ILE A 255 3.55 -27.71 14.29
N THR A 256 4.05 -26.70 13.58
CA THR A 256 5.46 -26.26 13.70
C THR A 256 5.65 -25.18 14.76
N GLN A 257 4.56 -24.68 15.36
CA GLN A 257 4.56 -23.56 16.31
C GLN A 257 5.34 -22.35 15.76
N SER A 258 5.13 -22.06 14.48
CA SER A 258 5.86 -21.01 13.77
C SER A 258 4.95 -20.30 12.77
N TRP A 259 5.27 -19.03 12.51
CA TRP A 259 4.70 -18.31 11.39
C TRP A 259 5.32 -18.79 10.08
N SER A 260 4.54 -18.77 9.00
CA SER A 260 5.08 -18.96 7.65
C SER A 260 6.08 -17.85 7.30
N ASN A 261 6.93 -18.13 6.30
CA ASN A 261 7.86 -17.16 5.75
C ASN A 261 7.40 -16.77 4.34
N PRO A 262 6.71 -15.62 4.19
CA PRO A 262 6.24 -15.15 2.90
C PRO A 262 7.36 -15.02 1.87
N MET A 263 8.54 -14.53 2.25
CA MET A 263 9.67 -14.36 1.33
C MET A 263 10.17 -15.71 0.80
N GLN A 264 10.24 -16.73 1.65
CA GLN A 264 10.56 -18.09 1.21
C GLN A 264 9.52 -18.61 0.21
N THR A 265 8.24 -18.43 0.53
CA THR A 265 7.13 -18.86 -0.34
C THR A 265 7.16 -18.13 -1.70
N ALA A 266 7.53 -16.86 -1.70
CA ALA A 266 7.71 -16.05 -2.90
C ALA A 266 8.80 -16.64 -3.81
N LEU A 267 9.97 -16.97 -3.24
CA LEU A 267 11.07 -17.58 -3.98
C LEU A 267 10.74 -19.00 -4.46
N GLU A 268 9.97 -19.77 -3.70
CA GLU A 268 9.45 -21.07 -4.12
C GLU A 268 8.56 -20.95 -5.37
N LYS A 269 7.63 -20.00 -5.36
CA LYS A 269 6.77 -19.71 -6.52
C LYS A 269 7.57 -19.23 -7.73
N LEU A 270 8.50 -18.31 -7.52
CA LEU A 270 9.35 -17.79 -8.60
C LEU A 270 10.25 -18.88 -9.19
N ALA A 271 10.79 -19.77 -8.37
CA ALA A 271 11.56 -20.92 -8.84
C ALA A 271 10.69 -21.88 -9.68
N ALA A 272 9.45 -22.13 -9.26
CA ALA A 272 8.53 -22.96 -10.03
C ALA A 272 8.20 -22.33 -11.39
N LEU A 273 7.99 -21.02 -11.45
CA LEU A 273 7.83 -20.28 -12.70
C LEU A 273 9.08 -20.36 -13.59
N ALA A 274 10.27 -20.34 -13.01
CA ALA A 274 11.53 -20.51 -13.74
C ALA A 274 11.86 -21.99 -14.11
N GLY A 275 10.89 -22.91 -14.04
CA GLY A 275 11.07 -24.30 -14.46
C GLY A 275 11.65 -25.25 -13.40
N SER A 276 11.73 -24.85 -12.12
CA SER A 276 12.18 -25.72 -11.04
C SER A 276 11.16 -26.83 -10.74
N THR A 277 11.36 -28.00 -11.34
CA THR A 277 10.46 -29.18 -11.22
C THR A 277 10.86 -30.17 -10.12
N LYS A 278 12.05 -30.02 -9.51
CA LYS A 278 12.60 -30.99 -8.54
C LYS A 278 12.71 -30.39 -7.14
N LYS A 279 12.52 -31.24 -6.10
CA LYS A 279 12.82 -30.88 -4.70
C LYS A 279 14.31 -30.54 -4.47
N ARG A 280 15.20 -30.97 -5.37
CA ARG A 280 16.64 -30.68 -5.34
C ARG A 280 17.16 -30.31 -6.74
N PRO A 281 17.99 -29.25 -6.88
CA PRO A 281 18.38 -28.30 -5.85
C PRO A 281 17.17 -27.48 -5.34
N GLY A 282 17.20 -27.02 -4.09
CA GLY A 282 16.10 -26.24 -3.52
C GLY A 282 15.90 -24.90 -4.23
N PRO A 283 14.75 -24.23 -4.05
CA PRO A 283 14.38 -23.00 -4.77
C PRO A 283 15.45 -21.91 -4.74
N VAL A 284 16.00 -21.62 -3.56
CA VAL A 284 17.08 -20.65 -3.34
C VAL A 284 18.34 -20.99 -4.14
N THR A 285 18.69 -22.28 -4.22
CA THR A 285 19.86 -22.73 -4.97
C THR A 285 19.63 -22.66 -6.48
N HIS A 286 18.43 -23.03 -6.93
CA HIS A 286 18.05 -22.95 -8.34
C HIS A 286 18.07 -21.50 -8.84
N LEU A 287 17.33 -20.61 -8.17
CA LEU A 287 17.28 -19.18 -8.51
C LEU A 287 18.65 -18.51 -8.40
N GLY A 288 19.44 -18.87 -7.39
CA GLY A 288 20.79 -18.30 -7.23
C GLY A 288 21.72 -18.66 -8.39
N LYS A 289 21.66 -19.89 -8.90
CA LYS A 289 22.42 -20.31 -10.09
C LYS A 289 21.94 -19.60 -11.35
N LEU A 290 20.62 -19.50 -11.53
CA LEU A 290 20.02 -18.83 -12.67
C LEU A 290 20.43 -17.36 -12.73
N TRP A 291 20.31 -16.66 -11.60
CA TRP A 291 20.68 -15.25 -11.50
C TRP A 291 22.18 -15.02 -11.74
N ALA A 292 23.03 -15.87 -11.15
CA ALA A 292 24.47 -15.81 -11.34
C ALA A 292 24.90 -16.04 -12.80
N ALA A 293 24.23 -16.94 -13.51
CA ALA A 293 24.50 -17.19 -14.93
C ALA A 293 24.13 -15.98 -15.79
N HIS A 294 23.09 -15.23 -15.43
CA HIS A 294 22.66 -14.05 -16.17
C HIS A 294 23.61 -12.85 -16.00
N ASP A 295 24.11 -12.60 -14.79
CA ASP A 295 24.96 -11.43 -14.51
C ASP A 295 26.48 -11.73 -14.52
N GLY A 296 26.86 -12.98 -14.81
CA GLY A 296 28.26 -13.40 -14.87
C GLY A 296 28.94 -13.48 -13.50
N MET A 297 28.17 -13.60 -12.41
CA MET A 297 28.71 -13.72 -11.05
C MET A 297 28.88 -15.18 -10.60
N GLU A 298 29.59 -15.36 -9.48
CA GLU A 298 29.71 -16.65 -8.81
C GLU A 298 28.36 -17.11 -8.20
N ALA A 299 27.96 -18.34 -8.49
CA ALA A 299 26.69 -18.91 -8.03
C ALA A 299 26.55 -18.87 -6.50
N GLU A 300 27.63 -19.16 -5.77
CA GLU A 300 27.63 -19.14 -4.30
C GLU A 300 27.26 -17.78 -3.72
N SER A 301 27.64 -16.69 -4.40
CA SER A 301 27.31 -15.33 -3.98
C SER A 301 25.80 -15.07 -4.03
N ARG A 302 25.16 -15.39 -5.17
CA ARG A 302 23.71 -15.21 -5.36
C ARG A 302 22.89 -16.16 -4.51
N ILE A 303 23.33 -17.40 -4.33
CA ILE A 303 22.69 -18.37 -3.42
C ILE A 303 22.72 -17.85 -1.97
N ARG A 304 23.88 -17.35 -1.52
CA ARG A 304 24.02 -16.78 -0.18
C ARG A 304 23.15 -15.53 0.01
N LEU A 305 23.07 -14.68 -1.00
CA LEU A 305 22.22 -13.49 -1.00
C LEU A 305 20.74 -13.86 -0.83
N LEU A 306 20.21 -14.77 -1.66
CA LEU A 306 18.81 -15.22 -1.55
C LEU A 306 18.53 -15.91 -0.21
N ARG A 307 19.48 -16.68 0.31
CA ARG A 307 19.37 -17.26 1.67
C ARG A 307 19.29 -16.17 2.74
N ASN A 308 20.07 -15.10 2.61
CA ASN A 308 20.03 -13.97 3.53
C ASN A 308 18.68 -13.27 3.50
N TRP A 309 18.02 -13.16 2.34
CA TRP A 309 16.68 -12.60 2.24
C TRP A 309 15.66 -13.43 3.04
N VAL A 310 15.67 -14.76 2.87
CA VAL A 310 14.82 -15.68 3.64
C VAL A 310 15.09 -15.61 5.14
N GLN A 311 16.35 -15.45 5.54
CA GLN A 311 16.77 -15.39 6.95
C GLN A 311 16.72 -13.98 7.54
N HIS A 312 16.32 -12.97 6.76
CA HIS A 312 16.35 -11.55 7.13
C HIS A 312 17.72 -11.06 7.65
N LYS A 313 18.81 -11.49 7.00
CA LYS A 313 20.20 -11.11 7.30
C LYS A 313 20.73 -10.12 6.28
N GLY A 314 21.61 -9.21 6.70
CA GLY A 314 22.36 -8.34 5.79
C GLY A 314 21.55 -7.19 5.17
N GLY A 315 20.43 -6.80 5.78
CA GLY A 315 19.56 -5.73 5.29
C GLY A 315 18.43 -6.24 4.40
N ARG A 316 17.56 -5.31 3.98
CA ARG A 316 16.46 -5.58 3.04
C ARG A 316 16.99 -5.58 1.61
N PRO A 317 16.49 -6.42 0.70
CA PRO A 317 16.82 -6.31 -0.71
C PRO A 317 16.36 -4.97 -1.27
N SER A 318 17.15 -4.37 -2.16
CA SER A 318 16.69 -3.19 -2.89
C SER A 318 15.64 -3.59 -3.93
N PHE A 319 14.74 -2.68 -4.29
CA PHE A 319 13.72 -2.95 -5.30
C PHE A 319 14.35 -3.36 -6.65
N GLN A 320 15.48 -2.77 -7.03
CA GLN A 320 16.20 -3.15 -8.25
C GLN A 320 16.63 -4.63 -8.21
N MET A 321 17.12 -5.12 -7.07
CA MET A 321 17.50 -6.53 -6.94
C MET A 321 16.30 -7.47 -7.08
N LEU A 322 15.14 -7.08 -6.58
CA LEU A 322 13.90 -7.84 -6.74
C LEU A 322 13.47 -7.86 -8.22
N HIS A 323 13.50 -6.69 -8.86
CA HIS A 323 13.19 -6.55 -10.28
C HIS A 323 14.13 -7.37 -11.16
N ASP A 324 15.45 -7.27 -10.95
CA ASP A 324 16.44 -8.04 -11.71
C ASP A 324 16.21 -9.54 -11.59
N LEU A 325 15.94 -10.05 -10.38
CA LEU A 325 15.65 -11.46 -10.18
C LEU A 325 14.39 -11.89 -10.94
N VAL A 326 13.33 -11.08 -10.92
CA VAL A 326 12.08 -11.36 -11.64
C VAL A 326 12.32 -11.36 -13.15
N THR A 327 12.99 -10.34 -13.68
CA THR A 327 13.35 -10.26 -15.10
C THR A 327 14.10 -11.51 -15.55
N VAL A 328 15.12 -11.95 -14.80
CA VAL A 328 15.88 -13.16 -15.13
C VAL A 328 14.99 -14.41 -15.19
N CYS A 329 14.05 -14.54 -14.25
CA CYS A 329 13.17 -15.71 -14.19
C CYS A 329 12.16 -15.73 -15.34
N PHE A 330 11.55 -14.58 -15.64
CA PHE A 330 10.62 -14.46 -16.76
C PHE A 330 11.33 -14.62 -18.11
N ASP A 331 12.51 -14.01 -18.29
CA ASP A 331 13.31 -14.15 -19.52
C ASP A 331 13.70 -15.60 -19.77
N PHE A 332 14.04 -16.34 -18.72
CA PHE A 332 14.32 -17.77 -18.83
C PHE A 332 13.07 -18.55 -19.25
N HIS A 333 11.93 -18.29 -18.62
CA HIS A 333 10.65 -18.94 -18.96
C HIS A 333 10.19 -18.66 -20.39
N ILE A 334 10.32 -17.41 -20.85
CA ILE A 334 10.00 -17.00 -22.22
C ILE A 334 10.92 -17.72 -23.23
N LYS A 335 12.22 -17.81 -22.93
CA LYS A 335 13.18 -18.55 -23.78
C LYS A 335 12.83 -20.03 -23.89
N GLU A 336 12.29 -20.65 -22.85
CA GLU A 336 11.86 -22.06 -22.92
C GLU A 336 10.54 -22.26 -23.66
N ARG A 337 9.59 -21.32 -23.55
CA ARG A 337 8.24 -21.46 -24.15
C ARG A 337 8.09 -20.87 -25.56
N ASN A 338 9.06 -20.08 -26.02
CA ASN A 338 9.04 -19.42 -27.34
C ASN A 338 7.78 -18.56 -27.59
N ASP A 339 7.15 -18.10 -26.51
CA ASP A 339 5.90 -17.35 -26.53
C ASP A 339 6.11 -16.04 -25.77
N LEU A 340 5.93 -14.91 -26.45
CA LEU A 340 6.11 -13.57 -25.90
C LEU A 340 4.73 -12.97 -25.65
N PRO A 341 4.34 -12.71 -24.39
CA PRO A 341 3.21 -11.84 -24.12
C PRO A 341 3.50 -10.43 -24.67
N ALA A 342 2.46 -9.76 -25.15
CA ALA A 342 2.56 -8.48 -25.86
C ALA A 342 3.16 -7.31 -25.04
N ASP A 343 3.31 -7.44 -23.71
CA ASP A 343 4.06 -6.49 -22.88
C ASP A 343 4.64 -7.16 -21.62
N VAL A 344 5.92 -7.56 -21.68
CA VAL A 344 6.59 -8.30 -20.58
C VAL A 344 7.08 -7.35 -19.46
N ILE A 345 7.25 -6.07 -19.77
CA ILE A 345 7.82 -5.09 -18.84
C ILE A 345 6.89 -4.82 -17.64
N PRO A 346 5.57 -4.62 -17.81
CA PRO A 346 4.63 -4.53 -16.68
C PRO A 346 4.65 -5.77 -15.79
N ALA A 347 4.79 -6.96 -16.37
CA ALA A 347 4.84 -8.21 -15.61
C ALA A 347 6.10 -8.31 -14.73
N TYR A 348 7.26 -7.80 -15.18
CA TYR A 348 8.45 -7.73 -14.34
C TYR A 348 8.23 -6.83 -13.12
N TRP A 349 7.63 -5.66 -13.36
CA TRP A 349 7.37 -4.69 -12.31
C TRP A 349 6.36 -5.23 -11.28
N GLU A 350 5.27 -5.85 -11.75
CA GLU A 350 4.27 -6.48 -10.88
C GLU A 350 4.88 -7.62 -10.07
N GLY A 351 5.66 -8.50 -10.69
CA GLY A 351 6.38 -9.57 -9.99
C GLY A 351 7.33 -9.02 -8.92
N ALA A 352 8.04 -7.93 -9.20
CA ALA A 352 8.91 -7.28 -8.23
C ALA A 352 8.13 -6.66 -7.06
N CYS A 353 6.97 -6.05 -7.33
CA CYS A 353 6.04 -5.56 -6.33
C CYS A 353 5.54 -6.69 -5.43
N MET A 354 5.18 -7.86 -5.99
CA MET A 354 4.75 -9.03 -5.22
C MET A 354 5.88 -9.58 -4.35
N LEU A 355 7.12 -9.64 -4.85
CA LEU A 355 8.28 -9.97 -4.02
C LEU A 355 8.50 -8.96 -2.89
N ARG A 356 8.35 -7.65 -3.18
CA ARG A 356 8.47 -6.60 -2.16
C ARG A 356 7.39 -6.73 -1.09
N PHE A 357 6.17 -7.04 -1.49
CA PHE A 357 5.07 -7.26 -0.56
C PHE A 357 5.37 -8.44 0.36
N ALA A 358 5.77 -9.59 -0.19
CA ALA A 358 6.15 -10.76 0.61
C ALA A 358 7.35 -10.49 1.54
N GLU A 359 8.38 -9.79 1.05
CA GLU A 359 9.52 -9.38 1.87
C GLU A 359 9.08 -8.48 3.04
N THR A 360 8.24 -7.49 2.76
CA THR A 360 7.71 -6.57 3.76
C THR A 360 6.87 -7.32 4.80
N MET A 361 6.00 -8.24 4.39
CA MET A 361 5.20 -9.05 5.31
C MET A 361 6.06 -9.95 6.20
N SER A 362 7.18 -10.47 5.66
CA SER A 362 8.15 -11.24 6.45
C SER A 362 8.89 -10.39 7.48
N VAL A 363 9.19 -9.13 7.14
CA VAL A 363 9.76 -8.14 8.06
C VAL A 363 8.75 -7.76 9.15
N ILE A 364 7.51 -7.48 8.77
CA ILE A 364 6.42 -7.13 9.70
C ILE A 364 6.24 -8.26 10.71
N ILE A 365 6.06 -9.50 10.27
CA ILE A 365 5.79 -10.60 11.22
C ILE A 365 6.97 -10.80 12.19
N ARG A 366 8.21 -10.74 11.70
CA ARG A 366 9.41 -10.80 12.54
C ARG A 366 9.42 -9.71 13.60
N ASP A 367 9.07 -8.48 13.22
CA ASP A 367 9.13 -7.33 14.13
C ASP A 367 7.96 -7.34 15.14
N LEU A 368 6.76 -7.79 14.75
CA LEU A 368 5.65 -8.03 15.66
C LEU A 368 5.98 -9.12 16.69
N GLN A 369 6.62 -10.22 16.25
CA GLN A 369 7.10 -11.29 17.13
C GLN A 369 8.15 -10.78 18.13
N ARG A 370 9.13 -9.99 17.66
CA ARG A 370 10.16 -9.39 18.54
C ARG A 370 9.58 -8.39 19.54
N ALA A 371 8.55 -7.67 19.13
CA ALA A 371 7.82 -6.75 20.00
C ALA A 371 6.88 -7.46 20.99
N GLY A 372 6.77 -8.79 20.93
CA GLY A 372 5.97 -9.60 21.84
C GLY A 372 4.46 -9.46 21.65
N TRP A 373 4.02 -9.23 20.41
CA TRP A 373 2.60 -9.10 20.12
C TRP A 373 1.86 -10.44 20.37
N PRO A 374 0.65 -10.41 20.96
CA PRO A 374 -0.16 -11.61 21.12
C PRO A 374 -0.45 -12.26 19.78
N ARG A 375 -0.30 -13.59 19.71
CA ARG A 375 -0.52 -14.35 18.47
C ARG A 375 -1.93 -14.14 17.93
N GLU A 376 -2.93 -14.16 18.80
CA GLU A 376 -4.35 -14.00 18.44
C GLU A 376 -4.60 -12.64 17.77
N LEU A 377 -3.95 -11.58 18.27
CA LEU A 377 -4.01 -10.25 17.68
C LEU A 377 -3.38 -10.24 16.29
N VAL A 378 -2.18 -10.83 16.14
CA VAL A 378 -1.49 -10.89 14.85
C VAL A 378 -2.29 -11.72 13.84
N THR A 379 -2.82 -12.88 14.24
CA THR A 379 -3.67 -13.73 13.38
C THR A 379 -4.88 -12.95 12.89
N SER A 380 -5.60 -12.28 13.79
CA SER A 380 -6.77 -11.48 13.41
C SER A 380 -6.43 -10.34 12.44
N VAL A 381 -5.24 -9.74 12.54
CA VAL A 381 -4.79 -8.73 11.57
C VAL A 381 -4.53 -9.37 10.21
N MET A 382 -3.86 -10.52 10.15
CA MET A 382 -3.52 -11.18 8.89
C MET A 382 -4.78 -11.72 8.17
N ASP A 383 -5.76 -12.22 8.91
CA ASP A 383 -6.98 -12.83 8.37
C ASP A 383 -7.91 -11.84 7.65
N VAL A 384 -7.76 -10.53 7.87
CA VAL A 384 -8.60 -9.52 7.18
C VAL A 384 -8.37 -9.53 5.67
N TYR A 385 -7.15 -9.89 5.21
CA TYR A 385 -6.80 -9.82 3.79
C TYR A 385 -7.72 -10.69 2.93
N ALA A 386 -7.84 -11.98 3.26
CA ALA A 386 -8.61 -12.94 2.48
C ALA A 386 -10.12 -12.65 2.53
N THR A 387 -10.60 -12.12 3.67
CA THR A 387 -12.01 -11.74 3.83
C THR A 387 -12.32 -10.52 2.98
N GLU A 388 -11.49 -9.47 3.08
CA GLU A 388 -11.68 -8.23 2.32
C GLU A 388 -11.52 -8.46 0.81
N TYR A 389 -10.59 -9.34 0.40
CA TYR A 389 -10.41 -9.69 -1.00
C TYR A 389 -11.69 -10.27 -1.62
N ARG A 390 -12.38 -11.17 -0.90
CA ARG A 390 -13.66 -11.73 -1.37
C ARG A 390 -14.73 -10.65 -1.48
N THR A 391 -14.86 -9.80 -0.47
CA THR A 391 -15.78 -8.66 -0.52
C THR A 391 -15.52 -7.76 -1.74
N ALA A 392 -14.26 -7.45 -2.02
CA ALA A 392 -13.87 -6.63 -3.16
C ALA A 392 -14.26 -7.31 -4.50
N ARG A 393 -13.95 -8.61 -4.64
CA ARG A 393 -14.30 -9.44 -5.79
C ARG A 393 -15.82 -9.50 -6.03
N ASP A 394 -16.60 -9.67 -4.96
CA ASP A 394 -18.06 -9.69 -5.02
C ASP A 394 -18.61 -8.35 -5.52
N LEU A 395 -18.11 -7.23 -4.95
CA LEU A 395 -18.54 -5.88 -5.33
C LEU A 395 -18.13 -5.47 -6.75
N MET A 396 -17.05 -6.06 -7.28
CA MET A 396 -16.64 -5.89 -8.67
C MET A 396 -17.37 -6.84 -9.65
N GLY A 397 -18.35 -7.63 -9.17
CA GLY A 397 -19.15 -8.52 -10.00
C GLY A 397 -18.40 -9.78 -10.47
N LYS A 398 -17.34 -10.15 -9.76
CA LYS A 398 -16.50 -11.33 -10.04
C LYS A 398 -16.30 -12.13 -8.75
N PRO A 399 -17.36 -12.67 -8.12
CA PRO A 399 -17.22 -13.40 -6.86
C PRO A 399 -16.27 -14.61 -7.00
N ILE A 400 -15.63 -15.00 -5.89
CA ILE A 400 -14.88 -16.27 -5.85
C ILE A 400 -15.88 -17.41 -5.66
N GLU A 401 -15.90 -18.36 -6.58
CA GLU A 401 -16.76 -19.55 -6.48
C GLU A 401 -16.20 -20.52 -5.43
N ASN A 402 -17.08 -21.06 -4.59
CA ASN A 402 -16.72 -22.02 -3.53
C ASN A 402 -16.53 -23.45 -4.06
#